data_AF-A0A8H4Q3V5-F1
#
_entry.id   AF-A0A8H4Q3V5-F1
#
_cell.length_a   1.000
_cell.length_b   1.000
_cell.length_c   1.000
_cell.angle_alpha   90.00
_cell.angle_beta   90.00
_cell.angle_gamma   90.00
#
_symmetry.space_group_name_H-M   'P 1'
#
loop_
_entity.id
_entity.type
_entity.pdbx_description
1 polymer ?
#
loop_
_entity_poly.entity_id
_entity_poly.type
_entity_poly.pdbx_seq_one_letter_code
_entity_poly.pdbx_strand_id
1 'polypeptide(L)'
;MASTSPSDAHDLTPAGPHQTLPPNHLFAIQVGHQMFKLSGASLSSDSPSYFTRHFSQATDVHRPLYIDRDPDTFRDMELHLQGYHVSARDGTHLVRLLSDARFYSLAKLTSQLYEADVFVSVGGREFRLSRRLLTSPTNSPNFFSLFISGVDRGRDNDGDGDGGDDDDDDDDDDDGGGGGTGADMVMPGPSLPNRSAETFAELVRLLCGYRPRQWDETLRRDLLQDARYFGFKGVEQMLIPHALSYNPVLVRHEICILLDNVQKSGVSISPQAQQHQGETIAWVQYARPLIDDAPADLIVEMGSDSTRLLWGSDGPRADFSGETRARVAKLLSVLAGKMSLPPTTQPLGLLMASGGASSQPPTPGNTPLSADLVRVSMTRDTAVVLDGTCLVVGGETGGDDEGGSRKRRRVTRGGRFGS
;
A
#
# COMPACT_ATOMS: atom_id res chain seq x y z
N MET A 1 -56.51 -48.54 41.67
CA MET A 1 -55.06 -48.84 41.72
C MET A 1 -54.71 -49.56 40.43
N ALA A 2 -54.05 -48.88 39.51
CA ALA A 2 -53.47 -49.50 38.31
C ALA A 2 -52.16 -48.77 38.01
N SER A 3 -51.10 -49.56 38.00
CA SER A 3 -49.70 -49.21 37.74
C SER A 3 -49.41 -49.26 36.25
N THR A 4 -48.70 -48.25 35.72
CA THR A 4 -48.04 -48.33 34.40
C THR A 4 -46.71 -47.58 34.42
N SER A 5 -45.67 -48.29 34.03
CA SER A 5 -44.27 -47.87 33.79
C SER A 5 -44.15 -46.90 32.60
N PRO A 6 -43.01 -46.18 32.44
CA PRO A 6 -42.81 -45.22 31.36
C PRO A 6 -42.25 -45.90 30.10
N SER A 7 -42.73 -45.50 28.93
CA SER A 7 -42.19 -45.89 27.62
C SER A 7 -41.56 -44.68 26.94
N ASP A 8 -40.33 -44.89 26.47
CA ASP A 8 -39.45 -43.97 25.75
C ASP A 8 -40.16 -43.16 24.65
N ALA A 9 -39.97 -41.84 24.71
CA ALA A 9 -40.27 -40.94 23.59
C ALA A 9 -39.00 -40.78 22.76
N HIS A 10 -39.01 -41.40 21.58
CA HIS A 10 -38.13 -41.06 20.46
C HIS A 10 -38.38 -39.60 20.04
N ASP A 11 -37.40 -38.74 20.25
CA ASP A 11 -37.36 -37.40 19.66
C ASP A 11 -36.68 -37.50 18.29
N LEU A 12 -37.48 -37.48 17.22
CA LEU A 12 -37.06 -37.37 15.83
C LEU A 12 -37.24 -35.92 15.40
N THR A 13 -36.19 -35.11 15.48
CA THR A 13 -36.12 -33.83 14.77
C THR A 13 -35.62 -34.04 13.33
N PRO A 14 -36.18 -33.34 12.33
CA PRO A 14 -35.91 -33.60 10.91
C PRO A 14 -34.54 -33.04 10.52
N ALA A 15 -33.68 -33.91 9.96
CA ALA A 15 -32.39 -33.52 9.39
C ALA A 15 -32.60 -32.81 8.04
N GLY A 16 -32.02 -31.61 7.89
CA GLY A 16 -31.80 -30.97 6.59
C GLY A 16 -30.81 -31.77 5.72
N PRO A 17 -30.56 -31.35 4.46
CA PRO A 17 -29.88 -32.15 3.44
C PRO A 17 -28.35 -32.17 3.59
N HIS A 18 -27.85 -32.38 4.82
CA HIS A 18 -26.44 -32.63 5.06
C HIS A 18 -26.22 -34.14 5.21
N GLN A 19 -25.55 -34.75 4.23
CA GLN A 19 -25.03 -36.12 4.33
C GLN A 19 -24.14 -36.21 5.56
N THR A 20 -24.73 -36.66 6.67
CA THR A 20 -24.12 -36.71 7.98
C THR A 20 -23.88 -38.17 8.33
N LEU A 21 -22.64 -38.50 8.65
CA LEU A 21 -22.26 -39.85 9.04
C LEU A 21 -22.81 -40.14 10.46
N PRO A 22 -23.07 -41.42 10.80
CA PRO A 22 -23.49 -41.80 12.14
C PRO A 22 -22.50 -41.28 13.20
N PRO A 23 -22.92 -40.41 14.14
CA PRO A 23 -21.99 -39.59 14.92
C PRO A 23 -21.07 -40.41 15.83
N ASN A 24 -21.57 -41.51 16.37
CA ASN A 24 -20.85 -42.37 17.32
C ASN A 24 -20.09 -43.53 16.64
N HIS A 25 -20.15 -43.65 15.31
CA HIS A 25 -19.42 -44.69 14.59
C HIS A 25 -17.96 -44.26 14.40
N LEU A 26 -17.03 -45.17 14.67
CA LEU A 26 -15.60 -44.96 14.47
C LEU A 26 -15.18 -45.48 13.09
N PHE A 27 -14.67 -44.59 12.26
CA PHE A 27 -14.18 -44.89 10.92
C PHE A 27 -12.65 -45.00 10.94
N ALA A 28 -12.12 -46.03 10.30
CA ALA A 28 -10.69 -46.25 10.18
C ALA A 28 -10.15 -45.67 8.86
N ILE A 29 -9.13 -44.83 8.94
CA ILE A 29 -8.50 -44.18 7.80
C ILE A 29 -6.99 -44.42 7.90
N GLN A 30 -6.43 -45.14 6.93
CA GLN A 30 -5.01 -45.36 6.81
C GLN A 30 -4.40 -44.31 5.86
N VAL A 31 -3.57 -43.43 6.41
CA VAL A 31 -2.84 -42.41 5.66
C VAL A 31 -1.36 -42.76 5.66
N GLY A 32 -0.83 -43.10 4.48
CA GLY A 32 0.52 -43.61 4.32
C GLY A 32 0.76 -44.83 5.21
N HIS A 33 1.68 -44.66 6.18
CA HIS A 33 2.06 -45.71 7.13
C HIS A 33 1.28 -45.68 8.46
N GLN A 34 0.40 -44.70 8.69
CA GLN A 34 -0.29 -44.51 9.97
C GLN A 34 -1.80 -44.71 9.85
N MET A 35 -2.40 -45.35 10.86
CA MET A 35 -3.84 -45.57 10.97
C MET A 35 -4.46 -44.54 11.94
N PHE A 36 -5.50 -43.85 11.47
CA PHE A 36 -6.29 -42.87 12.21
C PHE A 36 -7.71 -43.41 12.43
N LYS A 37 -8.29 -43.09 13.59
CA LYS A 37 -9.66 -43.50 13.94
C LYS A 37 -10.45 -42.27 14.35
N LEU A 38 -11.42 -41.89 13.52
CA LEU A 38 -12.21 -40.68 13.70
C LEU A 38 -13.69 -41.02 13.86
N SER A 39 -14.41 -40.24 14.66
CA SER A 39 -15.85 -40.38 14.80
C SER A 39 -16.58 -39.81 13.58
N GLY A 40 -17.78 -40.32 13.29
CA GLY A 40 -18.63 -39.74 12.25
C GLY A 40 -18.96 -38.27 12.50
N ALA A 41 -19.05 -37.85 13.77
CA ALA A 41 -19.24 -36.45 14.15
C ALA A 41 -18.04 -35.59 13.74
N SER A 42 -16.81 -36.05 13.97
CA SER A 42 -15.59 -35.33 13.57
C SER A 42 -15.45 -35.25 12.05
N LEU A 43 -15.72 -36.34 11.33
CA LEU A 43 -15.68 -36.36 9.87
C LEU A 43 -16.75 -35.47 9.23
N SER A 44 -17.88 -35.29 9.90
CA SER A 44 -18.98 -34.44 9.42
C SER A 44 -18.84 -32.96 9.82
N SER A 45 -17.79 -32.59 10.57
CA SER A 45 -17.57 -31.21 11.02
C SER A 45 -17.34 -30.23 9.86
N ASP A 46 -16.68 -30.69 8.80
CA ASP A 46 -16.35 -29.94 7.59
C ASP A 46 -16.98 -30.60 6.35
N SER A 47 -18.23 -31.04 6.46
CA SER A 47 -19.01 -31.55 5.34
C SER A 47 -19.47 -30.43 4.38
N PRO A 48 -19.56 -30.69 3.07
CA PRO A 48 -19.24 -31.95 2.39
C PRO A 48 -17.72 -32.12 2.15
N SER A 49 -17.16 -33.23 2.62
CA SER A 49 -15.75 -33.61 2.44
C SER A 49 -15.60 -34.93 1.69
N TYR A 50 -14.38 -35.21 1.22
CA TYR A 50 -14.01 -36.50 0.64
C TYR A 50 -14.41 -37.69 1.54
N PHE A 51 -14.24 -37.55 2.86
CA PHE A 51 -14.60 -38.58 3.83
C PHE A 51 -16.10 -38.82 3.90
N THR A 52 -16.89 -37.75 3.98
CA THR A 52 -18.36 -37.89 4.03
C THR A 52 -18.93 -38.48 2.75
N ARG A 53 -18.35 -38.18 1.59
CA ARG A 53 -18.73 -38.78 0.31
C ARG A 53 -18.34 -40.25 0.23
N HIS A 54 -17.12 -40.60 0.66
CA HIS A 54 -16.64 -41.98 0.62
C HIS A 54 -17.44 -42.89 1.57
N PHE A 55 -17.63 -42.48 2.83
CA PHE A 55 -18.29 -43.31 3.83
C PHE A 55 -19.83 -43.32 3.72
N SER A 56 -20.45 -42.33 3.06
CA SER A 56 -21.89 -42.39 2.75
C SER A 56 -22.22 -43.38 1.64
N GLN A 57 -21.29 -43.62 0.72
CA GLN A 57 -21.43 -44.54 -0.41
C GLN A 57 -20.91 -45.95 -0.11
N ALA A 58 -20.07 -46.10 0.92
CA ALA A 58 -19.48 -47.39 1.28
C ALA A 58 -20.54 -48.36 1.84
N THR A 59 -20.65 -49.54 1.22
CA THR A 59 -21.49 -50.65 1.71
C THR A 59 -20.86 -51.40 2.88
N ASP A 60 -19.53 -51.34 3.03
CA ASP A 60 -18.80 -51.93 4.16
C ASP A 60 -18.13 -50.83 4.99
N VAL A 61 -18.75 -50.53 6.12
CA VAL A 61 -18.31 -49.48 7.05
C VAL A 61 -17.05 -49.89 7.83
N HIS A 62 -16.73 -51.18 7.90
CA HIS A 62 -15.58 -51.69 8.64
C HIS A 62 -14.29 -51.71 7.83
N ARG A 63 -14.37 -51.53 6.51
CA ARG A 63 -13.18 -51.48 5.65
C ARG A 63 -12.44 -50.15 5.84
N PRO A 64 -11.15 -50.16 6.20
CA PRO A 64 -10.39 -48.93 6.33
C PRO A 64 -10.19 -48.25 4.97
N LEU A 65 -10.27 -46.92 4.95
CA LEU A 65 -9.98 -46.08 3.79
C LEU A 65 -8.45 -45.91 3.67
N TYR A 66 -7.86 -46.23 2.52
CA TYR A 66 -6.42 -46.09 2.29
C TYR A 66 -6.11 -44.85 1.45
N ILE A 67 -5.19 -44.02 1.91
CA ILE A 67 -4.77 -42.78 1.26
C ILE A 67 -3.24 -42.71 1.27
N ASP A 68 -2.63 -42.47 0.12
CA ASP A 68 -1.18 -42.32 -0.04
C ASP A 68 -0.77 -40.85 0.14
N ARG A 69 -0.76 -40.37 1.39
CA ARG A 69 -0.40 -39.00 1.78
C ARG A 69 0.42 -38.99 3.07
N ASP A 70 0.96 -37.83 3.41
CA ASP A 70 1.80 -37.64 4.60
C ASP A 70 0.99 -37.68 5.90
N PRO A 71 1.24 -38.62 6.82
CA PRO A 71 0.48 -38.74 8.06
C PRO A 71 0.73 -37.59 9.04
N ASP A 72 1.89 -36.92 8.97
CA ASP A 72 2.19 -35.79 9.84
C ASP A 72 1.31 -34.58 9.53
N THR A 73 1.11 -34.28 8.24
CA THR A 73 0.17 -33.24 7.79
C THR A 73 -1.28 -33.62 8.10
N PHE A 74 -1.65 -34.90 7.94
CA PHE A 74 -3.00 -35.38 8.27
C PHE A 74 -3.34 -35.26 9.76
N ARG A 75 -2.36 -35.39 10.67
CA ARG A 75 -2.59 -35.20 12.11
C ARG A 75 -3.09 -33.79 12.43
N ASP A 76 -2.60 -32.78 11.71
CA ASP A 76 -3.12 -31.41 11.87
C ASP A 76 -4.57 -31.32 11.36
N MET A 77 -4.92 -32.01 10.28
CA MET A 77 -6.30 -32.07 9.79
C MET A 77 -7.23 -32.84 10.73
N GLU A 78 -6.72 -33.87 11.39
CA GLU A 78 -7.44 -34.60 12.43
C GLU A 78 -7.87 -33.64 13.55
N LEU A 79 -6.97 -32.76 14.00
CA LEU A 79 -7.26 -31.74 15.00
C LEU A 79 -8.35 -30.77 14.51
N HIS A 80 -8.29 -30.33 13.24
CA HIS A 80 -9.34 -29.49 12.65
C HIS A 80 -10.70 -30.19 12.65
N LEU A 81 -10.75 -31.45 12.22
CA LEU A 81 -11.97 -32.26 12.20
C LEU A 81 -12.53 -32.54 13.61
N GLN A 82 -11.66 -32.53 14.63
CA GLN A 82 -12.06 -32.59 16.04
C GLN A 82 -12.52 -31.24 16.61
N GLY A 83 -12.42 -30.15 15.83
CA GLY A 83 -12.87 -28.81 16.19
C GLY A 83 -11.78 -27.88 16.73
N TYR A 84 -10.50 -28.28 16.68
CA TYR A 84 -9.38 -27.41 17.08
C TYR A 84 -8.96 -26.48 15.94
N HIS A 85 -8.51 -25.28 16.30
CA HIS A 85 -7.96 -24.33 15.34
C HIS A 85 -6.52 -24.71 14.95
N VAL A 86 -6.30 -24.99 13.67
CA VAL A 86 -4.98 -25.32 13.11
C VAL A 86 -4.34 -24.09 12.49
N SER A 87 -3.04 -23.90 12.72
CA SER A 87 -2.25 -22.85 12.07
C SER A 87 -0.96 -23.41 11.51
N ALA A 88 -0.56 -22.97 10.33
CA ALA A 88 0.71 -23.36 9.74
C ALA A 88 1.90 -22.89 10.58
N ARG A 89 2.95 -23.71 10.58
CA ARG A 89 4.19 -23.50 11.35
C ARG A 89 5.21 -22.68 10.56
N ASP A 90 5.35 -23.00 9.28
CA ASP A 90 6.21 -22.34 8.29
C ASP A 90 5.51 -22.33 6.91
N GLY A 91 6.14 -21.70 5.92
CA GLY A 91 5.60 -21.63 4.56
C GLY A 91 5.48 -22.99 3.89
N THR A 92 6.40 -23.92 4.16
CA THR A 92 6.39 -25.28 3.57
C THR A 92 5.22 -26.09 4.12
N HIS A 93 4.98 -26.01 5.42
CA HIS A 93 3.85 -26.64 6.09
C HIS A 93 2.52 -26.06 5.61
N LEU A 94 2.44 -24.75 5.41
CA LEU A 94 1.24 -24.12 4.85
C LEU A 94 0.89 -24.69 3.46
N VAL A 95 1.90 -24.80 2.59
CA VAL A 95 1.74 -25.37 1.24
C VAL A 95 1.21 -26.81 1.31
N ARG A 96 1.86 -27.67 2.12
CA ARG A 96 1.43 -29.07 2.29
C ARG A 96 0.01 -29.17 2.85
N LEU A 97 -0.28 -28.40 3.91
CA LEU A 97 -1.57 -28.41 4.57
C LEU A 97 -2.69 -27.94 3.64
N LEU A 98 -2.45 -26.90 2.82
CA LEU A 98 -3.42 -26.41 1.85
C LEU A 98 -3.63 -27.42 0.70
N SER A 99 -2.56 -28.02 0.18
CA SER A 99 -2.65 -29.05 -0.87
C SER A 99 -3.46 -30.26 -0.41
N ASP A 100 -3.22 -30.75 0.81
CA ASP A 100 -3.97 -31.87 1.35
C ASP A 100 -5.41 -31.44 1.74
N ALA A 101 -5.64 -30.21 2.21
CA ALA A 101 -6.98 -29.73 2.56
C ALA A 101 -7.89 -29.66 1.33
N ARG A 102 -7.33 -29.22 0.19
CA ARG A 102 -8.01 -29.28 -1.12
C ARG A 102 -8.24 -30.72 -1.57
N PHE A 103 -7.25 -31.62 -1.43
CA PHE A 103 -7.40 -33.04 -1.77
C PHE A 103 -8.56 -33.71 -1.00
N TYR A 104 -8.72 -33.40 0.28
CA TYR A 104 -9.82 -33.91 1.11
C TYR A 104 -11.12 -33.10 0.99
N SER A 105 -11.14 -32.03 0.20
CA SER A 105 -12.26 -31.10 0.05
C SER A 105 -12.74 -30.50 1.38
N LEU A 106 -11.82 -30.08 2.25
CA LEU A 106 -12.12 -29.48 3.55
C LEU A 106 -12.32 -27.97 3.42
N ALA A 107 -13.50 -27.54 2.97
CA ALA A 107 -13.77 -26.15 2.60
C ALA A 107 -13.57 -25.14 3.74
N LYS A 108 -13.95 -25.48 4.98
CA LYS A 108 -13.75 -24.58 6.14
C LYS A 108 -12.27 -24.47 6.50
N LEU A 109 -11.52 -25.58 6.49
CA LEU A 109 -10.07 -25.55 6.72
C LEU A 109 -9.36 -24.73 5.65
N THR A 110 -9.67 -24.98 4.37
CA THR A 110 -9.07 -24.25 3.24
C THR A 110 -9.34 -22.75 3.37
N SER A 111 -10.57 -22.34 3.67
CA SER A 111 -10.94 -20.94 3.90
C SER A 111 -10.16 -20.32 5.06
N GLN A 112 -10.04 -21.03 6.19
CA GLN A 112 -9.26 -20.60 7.34
C GLN A 112 -7.77 -20.41 7.00
N LEU A 113 -7.17 -21.33 6.24
CA LEU A 113 -5.78 -21.27 5.83
C LEU A 113 -5.51 -20.15 4.83
N TYR A 114 -6.48 -19.82 3.97
CA TYR A 114 -6.38 -18.64 3.13
C TYR A 114 -6.38 -17.36 3.96
N GLU A 115 -7.23 -17.24 4.98
CA GLU A 115 -7.27 -16.04 5.82
C GLU A 115 -6.10 -15.90 6.80
N ALA A 116 -5.31 -16.97 6.97
CA ALA A 116 -4.18 -17.02 7.88
C ALA A 116 -3.00 -16.14 7.46
N ASP A 117 -1.96 -16.13 8.29
CA ASP A 117 -0.73 -15.38 8.03
C ASP A 117 0.03 -15.95 6.84
N VAL A 118 0.69 -15.05 6.10
CA VAL A 118 1.56 -15.37 4.98
C VAL A 118 3.00 -15.51 5.46
N PHE A 119 3.70 -16.49 4.92
CA PHE A 119 5.12 -16.71 5.17
C PHE A 119 5.94 -16.18 4.01
N VAL A 120 6.92 -15.33 4.29
CA VAL A 120 7.84 -14.78 3.28
C VAL A 120 9.27 -14.92 3.75
N SER A 121 10.22 -15.14 2.84
CA SER A 121 11.64 -15.25 3.19
C SER A 121 12.39 -14.02 2.68
N VAL A 122 13.06 -13.29 3.57
CA VAL A 122 13.85 -12.09 3.23
C VAL A 122 15.21 -12.19 3.90
N GLY A 123 16.29 -12.07 3.12
CA GLY A 123 17.66 -12.17 3.62
C GLY A 123 18.00 -13.49 4.29
N GLY A 124 17.34 -14.58 3.89
CA GLY A 124 17.49 -15.90 4.52
C GLY A 124 16.73 -16.08 5.84
N ARG A 125 15.96 -15.08 6.29
CA ARG A 125 15.08 -15.17 7.46
C ARG A 125 13.62 -15.27 7.03
N GLU A 126 12.87 -16.18 7.65
CA GLU A 126 11.43 -16.32 7.42
C GLU A 126 10.65 -15.33 8.30
N PHE A 127 9.62 -14.73 7.71
CA PHE A 127 8.71 -13.80 8.36
C PHE A 127 7.28 -14.30 8.21
N ARG A 128 6.56 -14.34 9.34
CA ARG A 128 5.13 -14.58 9.39
C ARG A 128 4.40 -13.23 9.45
N LEU A 129 3.66 -12.91 8.41
CA LEU A 129 3.00 -11.61 8.22
C LEU A 129 1.49 -11.77 8.11
N SER A 130 0.74 -10.94 8.81
CA SER A 130 -0.71 -10.91 8.62
C SER A 130 -1.07 -10.39 7.24
N ARG A 131 -1.97 -11.08 6.53
CA ARG A 131 -2.49 -10.66 5.22
C ARG A 131 -3.01 -9.24 5.24
N ARG A 132 -3.66 -8.82 6.33
CA ARG A 132 -4.22 -7.48 6.51
C ARG A 132 -3.17 -6.37 6.41
N LEU A 133 -1.92 -6.65 6.76
CA LEU A 133 -0.83 -5.67 6.64
C LEU A 133 -0.46 -5.45 5.15
N LEU A 134 -0.59 -6.49 4.33
CA LEU A 134 -0.25 -6.48 2.91
C LEU A 134 -1.45 -6.11 2.02
N THR A 135 -2.67 -6.16 2.52
CA THR A 135 -3.88 -5.76 1.78
C THR A 135 -4.47 -4.42 2.23
N SER A 136 -3.73 -3.66 3.04
CA SER A 136 -4.16 -2.32 3.46
C SER A 136 -4.30 -1.39 2.25
N PRO A 137 -5.39 -0.59 2.15
CA PRO A 137 -5.63 0.28 0.99
C PRO A 137 -4.53 1.31 0.75
N THR A 138 -3.78 1.68 1.79
CA THR A 138 -2.67 2.63 1.69
C THR A 138 -1.38 2.01 1.13
N ASN A 139 -1.25 0.68 1.20
CA ASN A 139 -0.05 -0.06 0.83
C ASN A 139 -0.32 -1.15 -0.20
N SER A 140 -1.52 -1.18 -0.79
CA SER A 140 -1.92 -2.09 -1.87
C SER A 140 -2.21 -1.30 -3.16
N PRO A 141 -1.88 -1.83 -4.35
CA PRO A 141 -1.14 -3.07 -4.58
C PRO A 141 0.34 -2.93 -4.20
N ASN A 142 0.97 -4.06 -3.87
CA ASN A 142 2.38 -4.18 -3.53
C ASN A 142 2.98 -5.45 -4.14
N PHE A 143 4.28 -5.66 -3.89
CA PHE A 143 5.04 -6.81 -4.37
C PHE A 143 4.38 -8.16 -4.03
N PHE A 144 3.69 -8.26 -2.90
CA PHE A 144 3.05 -9.50 -2.43
C PHE A 144 1.63 -9.68 -2.98
N SER A 145 1.05 -8.68 -3.64
CA SER A 145 -0.35 -8.74 -4.10
C SER A 145 -0.60 -9.88 -5.07
N LEU A 146 0.30 -10.15 -6.02
CA LEU A 146 0.12 -11.26 -6.98
C LEU A 146 0.14 -12.63 -6.30
N PHE A 147 1.02 -12.81 -5.32
CA PHE A 147 1.09 -14.03 -4.53
C PHE A 147 -0.23 -14.23 -3.75
N ILE A 148 -0.70 -13.19 -3.06
CA ILE A 148 -1.95 -13.22 -2.29
C ILE A 148 -3.15 -13.49 -3.21
N SER A 149 -3.24 -12.81 -4.36
CA SER A 149 -4.34 -13.02 -5.31
C SER A 149 -4.32 -14.39 -5.99
N GLY A 150 -3.14 -14.96 -6.24
CA GLY A 150 -3.02 -16.33 -6.78
C GLY A 150 -3.53 -17.38 -5.79
N VAL A 151 -3.22 -17.18 -4.51
CA VAL A 151 -3.75 -17.99 -3.41
C VAL A 151 -5.28 -17.86 -3.34
N ASP A 152 -5.82 -16.64 -3.48
CA ASP A 152 -7.27 -16.40 -3.42
C ASP A 152 -8.03 -16.97 -4.62
N ARG A 153 -7.47 -16.95 -5.84
CA ARG A 153 -8.14 -17.57 -7.00
C ARG A 153 -8.39 -19.07 -6.83
N GLY A 154 -7.54 -19.76 -6.06
CA GLY A 154 -7.77 -21.15 -5.71
C GLY A 154 -9.04 -21.36 -4.88
N ARG A 155 -9.54 -20.33 -4.17
CA ARG A 155 -10.80 -20.37 -3.41
C ARG A 155 -12.03 -20.42 -4.31
N ASP A 156 -12.00 -19.67 -5.41
CA ASP A 156 -13.18 -19.50 -6.27
C ASP A 156 -13.40 -20.70 -7.19
N ASN A 157 -12.34 -21.45 -7.49
CA ASN A 157 -12.43 -22.71 -8.25
C ASN A 157 -12.98 -23.89 -7.42
N ASP A 158 -13.08 -23.72 -6.09
CA ASP A 158 -13.61 -24.72 -5.15
C ASP A 158 -15.13 -24.54 -4.91
N GLY A 159 -15.73 -23.46 -5.41
CA GLY A 159 -17.16 -23.18 -5.31
C GLY A 159 -17.90 -23.61 -6.57
N ASP A 160 -18.67 -24.69 -6.45
CA ASP A 160 -19.77 -25.10 -7.35
C ASP A 160 -19.71 -24.52 -8.77
N GLY A 161 -19.10 -25.29 -9.68
CA GLY A 161 -19.50 -25.27 -11.07
C GLY A 161 -20.94 -25.74 -11.18
N ASP A 162 -21.89 -24.88 -10.83
CA ASP A 162 -23.23 -24.92 -11.39
C ASP A 162 -23.02 -24.65 -12.89
N GLY A 163 -23.02 -25.74 -13.66
CA GLY A 163 -23.08 -25.67 -15.10
C GLY A 163 -24.36 -24.94 -15.45
N GLY A 164 -24.25 -23.64 -15.68
CA GLY A 164 -25.18 -22.93 -16.53
C GLY A 164 -25.09 -23.58 -17.89
N ASP A 165 -26.04 -24.47 -18.17
CA ASP A 165 -26.44 -24.84 -19.53
C ASP A 165 -26.95 -23.56 -20.21
N ASP A 166 -26.03 -22.68 -20.60
CA ASP A 166 -26.29 -21.69 -21.63
C ASP A 166 -25.96 -22.38 -22.96
N ASP A 167 -26.97 -23.11 -23.45
CA ASP A 167 -27.14 -23.36 -24.88
C ASP A 167 -27.19 -21.99 -25.57
N ASP A 168 -26.05 -21.52 -26.07
CA ASP A 168 -26.02 -20.58 -27.20
C ASP A 168 -24.85 -20.97 -28.10
N ASP A 169 -25.24 -21.54 -29.25
CA ASP A 169 -24.44 -21.69 -30.44
C ASP A 169 -23.71 -20.37 -30.76
N ASP A 170 -22.38 -20.42 -30.90
CA ASP A 170 -21.69 -19.69 -31.96
C ASP A 170 -20.29 -20.28 -32.16
N ASP A 171 -20.06 -20.68 -33.41
CA ASP A 171 -18.79 -21.12 -33.97
C ASP A 171 -17.71 -20.05 -33.76
N ASP A 172 -16.58 -20.41 -33.16
CA ASP A 172 -15.29 -19.79 -33.47
C ASP A 172 -14.15 -20.78 -33.22
N ASP A 173 -13.47 -21.14 -34.30
CA ASP A 173 -12.21 -21.86 -34.33
C ASP A 173 -11.12 -21.05 -33.59
N ASP A 174 -10.79 -21.40 -32.34
CA ASP A 174 -9.54 -20.99 -31.70
C ASP A 174 -8.77 -22.21 -31.19
N ASP A 175 -7.88 -22.69 -32.06
CA ASP A 175 -6.84 -23.67 -31.79
C ASP A 175 -5.73 -23.00 -30.96
N GLY A 176 -5.94 -22.94 -29.65
CA GLY A 176 -5.05 -22.28 -28.69
C GLY A 176 -4.87 -23.10 -27.41
N GLY A 177 -4.08 -24.17 -27.50
CA GLY A 177 -3.79 -25.12 -26.42
C GLY A 177 -3.52 -24.49 -25.04
N GLY A 178 -4.34 -24.90 -24.08
CA GLY A 178 -4.17 -24.61 -22.66
C GLY A 178 -4.79 -25.70 -21.79
N GLY A 179 -4.48 -26.97 -22.09
CA GLY A 179 -4.87 -28.09 -21.23
C GLY A 179 -4.43 -27.82 -19.80
N GLY A 180 -5.39 -27.56 -18.92
CA GLY A 180 -5.24 -27.38 -17.48
C GLY A 180 -4.75 -28.66 -16.81
N THR A 181 -3.53 -29.04 -17.11
CA THR A 181 -2.71 -30.02 -16.39
C THR A 181 -1.67 -29.29 -15.56
N GLY A 182 -2.04 -28.13 -15.01
CA GLY A 182 -1.33 -27.53 -13.90
C GLY A 182 -1.88 -28.16 -12.64
N ALA A 183 -1.22 -29.20 -12.13
CA ALA A 183 -1.40 -29.57 -10.73
C ALA A 183 -1.38 -28.28 -9.90
N ASP A 184 -2.42 -28.12 -9.10
CA ASP A 184 -2.79 -26.96 -8.30
C ASP A 184 -1.70 -26.68 -7.25
N MET A 185 -0.55 -26.21 -7.74
CA MET A 185 0.70 -26.13 -6.99
C MET A 185 0.62 -24.87 -6.15
N VAL A 186 0.24 -25.04 -4.89
CA VAL A 186 0.29 -23.98 -3.90
C VAL A 186 1.73 -23.48 -3.85
N MET A 187 1.93 -22.25 -4.34
CA MET A 187 3.27 -21.68 -4.45
C MET A 187 3.79 -21.36 -3.06
N PRO A 188 5.05 -21.70 -2.73
CA PRO A 188 5.68 -21.20 -1.52
C PRO A 188 5.79 -19.67 -1.59
N GLY A 189 5.81 -19.04 -0.42
CA GLY A 189 5.95 -17.59 -0.33
C GLY A 189 7.21 -17.06 -1.03
N PRO A 190 7.21 -15.80 -1.48
CA PRO A 190 8.35 -15.22 -2.19
C PRO A 190 9.62 -15.21 -1.32
N SER A 191 10.75 -15.50 -1.96
CA SER A 191 12.08 -15.45 -1.34
C SER A 191 12.93 -14.32 -1.93
N LEU A 192 13.51 -13.51 -1.05
CA LEU A 192 14.32 -12.34 -1.40
C LEU A 192 15.70 -12.42 -0.73
N PRO A 193 16.66 -13.16 -1.31
CA PRO A 193 17.98 -13.35 -0.70
C PRO A 193 18.83 -12.06 -0.70
N ASN A 194 18.60 -11.15 -1.65
CA ASN A 194 19.43 -9.96 -1.86
C ASN A 194 18.95 -8.71 -1.08
N ARG A 195 18.21 -8.91 0.01
CA ARG A 195 17.66 -7.83 0.85
C ARG A 195 17.95 -8.10 2.32
N SER A 196 18.12 -7.04 3.10
CA SER A 196 18.38 -7.17 4.54
C SER A 196 17.12 -7.58 5.29
N ALA A 197 17.24 -8.61 6.12
CA ALA A 197 16.17 -9.03 7.01
C ALA A 197 15.92 -7.99 8.12
N GLU A 198 16.94 -7.26 8.53
CA GLU A 198 16.88 -6.20 9.55
C GLU A 198 16.02 -5.02 9.07
N THR A 199 16.32 -4.50 7.87
CA THR A 199 15.55 -3.41 7.27
C THR A 199 14.09 -3.82 7.03
N PHE A 200 13.87 -5.05 6.55
CA PHE A 200 12.52 -5.56 6.36
C PHE A 200 11.74 -5.73 7.68
N ALA A 201 12.39 -6.16 8.77
CA ALA A 201 11.75 -6.20 10.09
C ALA A 201 11.27 -4.81 10.53
N GLU A 202 12.10 -3.78 10.37
CA GLU A 202 11.69 -2.42 10.70
C GLU A 202 10.56 -1.94 9.79
N LEU A 203 10.59 -2.28 8.49
CA LEU A 203 9.49 -2.00 7.56
C LEU A 203 8.17 -2.66 7.99
N VAL A 204 8.21 -3.90 8.49
CA VAL A 204 7.04 -4.59 9.05
C VAL A 204 6.54 -3.90 10.31
N ARG A 205 7.42 -3.41 11.19
CA ARG A 205 7.01 -2.60 12.35
C ARG A 205 6.29 -1.33 11.92
N LEU A 206 6.74 -0.68 10.85
CA LEU A 206 6.05 0.46 10.25
C LEU A 206 4.67 0.07 9.69
N LEU A 207 4.53 -1.08 9.04
CA LEU A 207 3.21 -1.56 8.58
C LEU A 207 2.26 -1.82 9.75
N CYS A 208 2.77 -2.34 10.87
CA CYS A 208 2.02 -2.54 12.11
C CYS A 208 1.64 -1.24 12.83
N GLY A 209 2.08 -0.08 12.35
CA GLY A 209 1.76 1.23 12.94
C GLY A 209 2.77 1.73 13.98
N TYR A 210 3.85 0.99 14.25
CA TYR A 210 4.93 1.51 15.11
C TYR A 210 5.65 2.63 14.35
N ARG A 211 5.78 3.80 14.98
CA ARG A 211 6.44 4.97 14.39
C ARG A 211 7.62 5.35 15.27
N PRO A 212 8.85 5.37 14.75
CA PRO A 212 9.96 5.90 15.52
C PRO A 212 9.78 7.42 15.69
N ARG A 213 10.12 7.93 16.88
CA ARG A 213 10.02 9.36 17.20
C ARG A 213 11.05 10.20 16.45
N GLN A 214 12.18 9.60 16.09
CA GLN A 214 13.27 10.21 15.34
C GLN A 214 13.80 9.19 14.34
N TRP A 215 14.17 9.68 13.16
CA TRP A 215 14.74 8.85 12.10
C TRP A 215 16.24 9.08 12.05
N ASP A 216 17.01 7.99 12.07
CA ASP A 216 18.38 8.02 11.58
C ASP A 216 18.33 8.16 10.05
N GLU A 217 19.10 9.10 9.50
CA GLU A 217 19.10 9.41 8.07
C GLU A 217 19.53 8.22 7.22
N THR A 218 20.47 7.40 7.72
CA THR A 218 20.96 6.22 7.01
C THR A 218 19.89 5.14 6.94
N LEU A 219 19.29 4.81 8.08
CA LEU A 219 18.18 3.88 8.19
C LEU A 219 16.97 4.35 7.38
N ARG A 220 16.64 5.65 7.42
CA ARG A 220 15.52 6.23 6.68
C ARG A 220 15.70 6.05 5.17
N ARG A 221 16.91 6.26 4.66
CA ARG A 221 17.24 6.04 3.25
C ARG A 221 17.07 4.57 2.86
N ASP A 222 17.59 3.66 3.67
CA ASP A 222 17.52 2.21 3.40
C ASP A 222 16.06 1.71 3.43
N LEU A 223 15.28 2.17 4.43
CA LEU A 223 13.84 1.89 4.52
C LEU A 223 13.07 2.47 3.35
N LEU A 224 13.41 3.67 2.88
CA LEU A 224 12.73 4.31 1.73
C LEU A 224 13.00 3.52 0.44
N GLN A 225 14.21 3.01 0.26
CA GLN A 225 14.57 2.16 -0.88
C GLN A 225 13.77 0.85 -0.88
N ASP A 226 13.68 0.18 0.28
CA ASP A 226 12.93 -1.06 0.40
C ASP A 226 11.41 -0.84 0.31
N ALA A 227 10.88 0.23 0.92
CA ALA A 227 9.46 0.59 0.80
C ALA A 227 9.04 0.81 -0.66
N ARG A 228 9.91 1.46 -1.46
CA ARG A 228 9.71 1.64 -2.91
C ARG A 228 9.75 0.31 -3.66
N TYR A 229 10.70 -0.55 -3.32
CA TYR A 229 10.84 -1.87 -3.95
C TYR A 229 9.62 -2.75 -3.67
N PHE A 230 9.16 -2.82 -2.42
CA PHE A 230 7.98 -3.60 -2.05
C PHE A 230 6.67 -2.92 -2.48
N GLY A 231 6.68 -1.64 -2.85
CA GLY A 231 5.48 -0.91 -3.28
C GLY A 231 4.58 -0.48 -2.13
N PHE A 232 5.10 -0.36 -0.91
CA PHE A 232 4.35 0.13 0.24
C PHE A 232 4.23 1.66 0.20
N LYS A 233 3.29 2.17 -0.59
CA LYS A 233 3.16 3.60 -0.88
C LYS A 233 2.86 4.47 0.33
N GLY A 234 2.03 4.00 1.25
CA GLY A 234 1.79 4.68 2.53
C GLY A 234 3.06 4.75 3.37
N VAL A 235 3.85 3.68 3.44
CA VAL A 235 5.14 3.72 4.17
C VAL A 235 6.16 4.62 3.47
N GLU A 236 6.22 4.60 2.14
CA GLU A 236 7.05 5.49 1.34
C GLU A 236 6.74 6.96 1.63
N GLN A 237 5.46 7.37 1.58
CA GLN A 237 5.04 8.74 1.85
C GLN A 237 5.37 9.23 3.27
N MET A 238 5.43 8.30 4.22
CA MET A 238 5.77 8.61 5.60
C MET A 238 7.27 8.85 5.80
N LEU A 239 8.10 8.08 5.09
CA LEU A 239 9.56 8.14 5.18
C LEU A 239 10.16 9.32 4.42
N ILE A 240 9.41 9.90 3.48
CA ILE A 240 9.79 11.12 2.77
C ILE A 240 10.06 12.25 3.78
N PRO A 241 11.20 12.95 3.67
CA PRO A 241 11.50 14.05 4.58
C PRO A 241 10.53 15.21 4.32
N HIS A 242 9.88 15.64 5.38
CA HIS A 242 8.92 16.75 5.38
C HIS A 242 8.88 17.38 6.77
N ALA A 243 8.45 18.63 6.85
CA ALA A 243 8.17 19.31 8.12
C ALA A 243 6.75 19.88 8.08
N LEU A 244 5.95 19.55 9.08
CA LEU A 244 4.64 20.15 9.29
C LEU A 244 4.79 21.29 10.30
N SER A 245 4.39 22.50 9.90
CA SER A 245 4.36 23.68 10.77
C SER A 245 2.96 24.28 10.82
N TYR A 246 2.72 25.10 11.82
CA TYR A 246 1.51 25.90 11.91
C TYR A 246 1.93 27.37 11.96
N ASN A 247 1.43 28.15 11.01
CA ASN A 247 1.66 29.59 10.94
C ASN A 247 0.60 30.30 11.79
N PRO A 248 0.97 30.86 12.96
CA PRO A 248 0.01 31.49 13.86
C PRO A 248 -0.51 32.83 13.33
N VAL A 249 0.20 33.47 12.39
CA VAL A 249 -0.19 34.77 11.82
C VAL A 249 -1.30 34.58 10.79
N LEU A 250 -1.12 33.62 9.89
CA LEU A 250 -2.12 33.28 8.87
C LEU A 250 -3.18 32.30 9.38
N VAL A 251 -2.95 31.68 10.56
CA VAL A 251 -3.83 30.66 11.16
C VAL A 251 -3.97 29.45 10.22
N ARG A 252 -2.87 29.05 9.58
CA ARG A 252 -2.83 28.02 8.52
C ARG A 252 -1.76 26.98 8.81
N HIS A 253 -2.04 25.74 8.45
CA HIS A 253 -1.05 24.66 8.47
C HIS A 253 -0.18 24.75 7.22
N GLU A 254 1.10 24.51 7.38
CA GLU A 254 2.10 24.53 6.32
C GLU A 254 2.82 23.18 6.26
N ILE A 255 3.18 22.76 5.06
CA ILE A 255 4.01 21.58 4.82
C ILE A 255 5.23 21.98 4.00
N CYS A 256 6.41 21.80 4.58
CA CYS A 256 7.69 21.93 3.90
C CYS A 256 8.14 20.58 3.37
N ILE A 257 8.42 20.50 2.07
CA ILE A 257 8.85 19.27 1.39
C ILE A 257 9.80 19.61 0.23
N LEU A 258 10.77 18.72 -0.03
CA LEU A 258 11.63 18.84 -1.20
C LEU A 258 10.83 18.74 -2.50
N LEU A 259 11.15 19.58 -3.48
CA LEU A 259 10.52 19.60 -4.81
C LEU A 259 10.45 18.20 -5.44
N ASP A 260 11.48 17.38 -5.22
CA ASP A 260 11.59 16.04 -5.80
C ASP A 260 10.54 15.05 -5.29
N ASN A 261 9.99 15.32 -4.11
CA ASN A 261 9.03 14.48 -3.43
C ASN A 261 7.58 14.96 -3.61
N VAL A 262 7.35 16.11 -4.27
CA VAL A 262 6.01 16.63 -4.52
C VAL A 262 5.28 15.78 -5.57
N GLN A 263 4.12 15.24 -5.20
CA GLN A 263 3.29 14.44 -6.11
C GLN A 263 2.10 15.22 -6.65
N LYS A 264 1.84 15.08 -7.96
CA LYS A 264 0.72 15.75 -8.66
C LYS A 264 -0.66 15.52 -8.02
N SER A 265 -0.88 14.35 -7.42
CA SER A 265 -2.15 13.95 -6.80
C SER A 265 -2.42 14.69 -5.49
N GLY A 266 -1.37 15.09 -4.76
CA GLY A 266 -1.48 15.77 -3.48
C GLY A 266 -1.63 17.29 -3.59
N VAL A 267 -1.31 17.89 -4.75
CA VAL A 267 -1.38 19.34 -4.96
C VAL A 267 -2.83 19.78 -5.08
N SER A 268 -3.26 20.80 -4.37
CA SER A 268 -4.57 21.44 -4.51
C SER A 268 -4.43 22.96 -4.46
N ILE A 269 -5.52 23.67 -4.76
CA ILE A 269 -5.55 25.13 -4.75
C ILE A 269 -6.53 25.56 -3.68
N SER A 270 -6.10 26.48 -2.83
CA SER A 270 -6.94 27.05 -1.78
C SER A 270 -8.17 27.72 -2.43
N PRO A 271 -9.39 27.42 -1.96
CA PRO A 271 -10.62 28.02 -2.49
C PRO A 271 -10.72 29.54 -2.19
N GLN A 272 -9.92 30.03 -1.24
CA GLN A 272 -9.78 31.46 -0.96
C GLN A 272 -8.79 32.10 -1.94
N ALA A 273 -9.17 32.19 -3.21
CA ALA A 273 -8.47 33.04 -4.17
C ALA A 273 -8.83 34.50 -3.86
N GLN A 274 -7.82 35.33 -3.59
CA GLN A 274 -8.01 36.76 -3.39
C GLN A 274 -7.85 37.47 -4.74
N GLN A 275 -8.82 38.29 -5.10
CA GLN A 275 -8.67 39.22 -6.22
C GLN A 275 -7.89 40.44 -5.72
N HIS A 276 -6.69 40.66 -6.24
CA HIS A 276 -5.89 41.84 -5.94
C HIS A 276 -5.57 42.55 -7.25
N GLN A 277 -6.08 43.77 -7.43
CA GLN A 277 -5.83 44.61 -8.62
C GLN A 277 -6.14 43.93 -9.97
N GLY A 278 -7.17 43.08 -10.03
CA GLY A 278 -7.55 42.35 -11.26
C GLY A 278 -6.75 41.07 -11.52
N GLU A 279 -5.74 40.76 -10.71
CA GLU A 279 -5.05 39.47 -10.72
C GLU A 279 -5.68 38.52 -9.69
N THR A 280 -5.81 37.24 -10.07
CA THR A 280 -6.28 36.18 -9.18
C THR A 280 -5.08 35.58 -8.47
N ILE A 281 -4.96 35.83 -7.16
CA ILE A 281 -3.91 35.25 -6.32
C ILE A 281 -4.52 34.06 -5.58
N ALA A 282 -3.92 32.88 -5.75
CA ALA A 282 -4.35 31.66 -5.07
C ALA A 282 -3.18 30.96 -4.39
N TRP A 283 -3.43 30.43 -3.20
CA TRP A 283 -2.45 29.65 -2.45
C TRP A 283 -2.45 28.20 -2.90
N VAL A 284 -1.26 27.63 -3.07
CA VAL A 284 -1.10 26.22 -3.37
C VAL A 284 -1.05 25.44 -2.07
N GLN A 285 -1.85 24.39 -1.98
CA GLN A 285 -1.87 23.48 -0.84
C GLN A 285 -1.41 22.09 -1.26
N TYR A 286 -0.97 21.31 -0.30
CA TYR A 286 -0.47 19.96 -0.49
C TYR A 286 -0.88 19.06 0.68
N ALA A 287 -1.38 17.89 0.34
CA ALA A 287 -1.58 16.76 1.25
C ALA A 287 -0.74 15.60 0.73
N ARG A 288 0.07 14.94 1.58
CA ARG A 288 0.77 13.73 1.16
C ARG A 288 -0.27 12.66 0.82
N PRO A 289 -0.24 12.09 -0.38
CA PRO A 289 -1.21 11.08 -0.78
C PRO A 289 -1.25 9.92 0.20
N LEU A 290 -2.43 9.36 0.45
CA LEU A 290 -2.64 8.14 1.27
C LEU A 290 -2.38 8.28 2.79
N ILE A 291 -1.82 9.40 3.26
CA ILE A 291 -1.51 9.62 4.68
C ILE A 291 -2.24 10.82 5.25
N ASP A 292 -2.19 11.97 4.57
CA ASP A 292 -2.71 13.21 5.12
C ASP A 292 -4.20 13.35 4.81
N ASP A 293 -5.00 13.63 5.85
CA ASP A 293 -6.45 13.83 5.73
C ASP A 293 -6.81 15.21 5.18
N ALA A 294 -5.97 16.23 5.45
CA ALA A 294 -6.23 17.62 5.10
C ALA A 294 -5.02 18.27 4.41
N PRO A 295 -5.24 19.13 3.39
CA PRO A 295 -4.17 19.83 2.71
C PRO A 295 -3.65 21.01 3.55
N ALA A 296 -2.32 21.19 3.55
CA ALA A 296 -1.61 22.29 4.19
C ALA A 296 -0.97 23.19 3.11
N ASP A 297 -0.69 24.45 3.41
CA ASP A 297 -0.03 25.35 2.46
C ASP A 297 1.37 24.82 2.10
N LEU A 298 1.65 24.75 0.81
CA LEU A 298 2.85 24.09 0.28
C LEU A 298 4.05 25.03 0.33
N ILE A 299 5.08 24.62 1.07
CA ILE A 299 6.42 25.20 1.04
C ILE A 299 7.34 24.22 0.33
N VAL A 300 7.95 24.66 -0.77
CA VAL A 300 8.85 23.81 -1.57
C VAL A 300 10.29 24.15 -1.22
N GLU A 301 11.01 23.16 -0.71
CA GLU A 301 12.46 23.24 -0.59
C GLU A 301 13.10 22.86 -1.92
N MET A 302 13.96 23.73 -2.43
CA MET A 302 14.67 23.55 -3.70
C MET A 302 16.17 23.42 -3.44
N GLY A 303 16.82 22.47 -4.12
CA GLY A 303 18.27 22.26 -4.00
C GLY A 303 19.08 23.47 -4.47
N SER A 304 20.25 23.66 -3.85
CA SER A 304 21.08 24.88 -3.94
C SER A 304 21.64 25.19 -5.34
N ASP A 305 21.89 24.17 -6.16
CA ASP A 305 22.79 24.34 -7.31
C ASP A 305 22.05 24.60 -8.64
N SER A 306 20.72 24.46 -8.63
CA SER A 306 19.91 24.41 -9.86
C SER A 306 19.03 25.64 -10.10
N THR A 307 19.09 26.63 -9.19
CA THR A 307 18.23 27.81 -9.20
C THR A 307 19.06 29.09 -9.21
N ARG A 308 18.79 30.00 -10.15
CA ARG A 308 19.39 31.33 -10.20
C ARG A 308 18.29 32.39 -10.09
N LEU A 309 18.51 33.40 -9.26
CA LEU A 309 17.63 34.55 -9.15
C LEU A 309 18.23 35.71 -9.98
N LEU A 310 17.53 36.11 -11.03
CA LEU A 310 17.87 37.27 -11.85
C LEU A 310 17.08 38.48 -11.37
N TRP A 311 17.79 39.56 -11.06
CA TRP A 311 17.19 40.82 -10.61
C TRP A 311 17.07 41.77 -11.79
N GLY A 312 15.84 42.10 -12.19
CA GLY A 312 15.53 43.05 -13.26
C GLY A 312 14.72 44.24 -12.76
N SER A 313 14.42 45.19 -13.65
CA SER A 313 13.56 46.35 -13.37
C SER A 313 12.15 45.98 -12.93
N ASP A 314 11.66 44.82 -13.37
CA ASP A 314 10.30 44.33 -13.11
C ASP A 314 10.20 43.42 -11.86
N GLY A 315 11.31 43.31 -11.12
CA GLY A 315 11.46 42.47 -9.92
C GLY A 315 12.32 41.22 -10.15
N PRO A 316 12.52 40.42 -9.09
CA PRO A 316 13.32 39.20 -9.17
C PRO A 316 12.57 38.09 -9.93
N ARG A 317 13.30 37.33 -10.74
CA ARG A 317 12.80 36.16 -11.47
C ARG A 317 13.72 34.97 -11.29
N ALA A 318 13.14 33.77 -11.19
CA ALA A 318 13.85 32.52 -11.00
C ALA A 318 14.07 31.79 -12.33
N ASP A 319 15.34 31.49 -12.62
CA ASP A 319 15.77 30.60 -13.68
C ASP A 319 16.17 29.25 -13.09
N PHE A 320 15.58 28.19 -13.64
CA PHE A 320 15.78 26.82 -13.19
C PHE A 320 16.53 26.04 -14.26
N SER A 321 17.42 25.16 -13.83
CA SER A 321 18.22 24.31 -14.72
C SER A 321 17.95 22.81 -14.51
N GLY A 322 18.25 22.01 -15.55
CA GLY A 322 18.21 20.55 -15.48
C GLY A 322 16.85 19.96 -15.05
N GLU A 323 16.90 19.01 -14.12
CA GLU A 323 15.72 18.30 -13.60
C GLU A 323 14.77 19.22 -12.81
N THR A 324 15.31 20.19 -12.06
CA THR A 324 14.53 21.18 -11.31
C THR A 324 13.62 21.97 -12.24
N ARG A 325 14.13 22.40 -13.41
CA ARG A 325 13.31 23.07 -14.43
C ARG A 325 12.15 22.20 -14.87
N ALA A 326 12.40 20.93 -15.18
CA ALA A 326 11.37 19.99 -15.63
C ALA A 326 10.31 19.74 -14.54
N ARG A 327 10.71 19.65 -13.27
CA ARG A 327 9.80 19.45 -12.13
C ARG A 327 8.95 20.68 -11.83
N VAL A 328 9.55 21.87 -11.77
CA VAL A 328 8.82 23.14 -11.60
C VAL A 328 7.83 23.33 -12.75
N ALA A 329 8.27 23.07 -13.99
CA ALA A 329 7.42 23.13 -15.16
C ALA A 329 6.20 22.21 -15.05
N LYS A 330 6.40 20.97 -14.60
CA LYS A 330 5.32 20.01 -14.39
C LYS A 330 4.38 20.41 -13.24
N LEU A 331 4.92 21.01 -12.17
CA LEU A 331 4.11 21.51 -11.06
C LEU A 331 3.21 22.66 -11.54
N LEU A 332 3.78 23.63 -12.24
CA LEU A 332 3.03 24.76 -12.79
C LEU A 332 1.98 24.32 -13.82
N SER A 333 2.23 23.29 -14.63
CA SER A 333 1.22 22.77 -15.57
C SER A 333 0.06 22.09 -14.86
N VAL A 334 0.32 21.35 -13.78
CA VAL A 334 -0.73 20.77 -12.91
C VAL A 334 -1.56 21.89 -12.28
N LEU A 335 -0.92 22.95 -11.80
CA LEU A 335 -1.61 24.10 -11.23
C LEU A 335 -2.46 24.86 -12.26
N ALA A 336 -1.93 25.09 -13.47
CA ALA A 336 -2.68 25.71 -14.56
C ALA A 336 -3.93 24.90 -14.92
N GLY A 337 -3.81 23.56 -14.98
CA GLY A 337 -4.94 22.67 -15.19
C GLY A 337 -5.99 22.75 -14.08
N LYS A 338 -5.57 22.87 -12.80
CA LYS A 338 -6.49 23.02 -11.67
C LYS A 338 -7.16 24.39 -11.58
N MET A 339 -6.52 25.43 -12.10
CA MET A 339 -7.10 26.78 -12.21
C MET A 339 -7.95 26.96 -13.47
N SER A 340 -8.11 25.92 -14.30
CA SER A 340 -8.78 25.99 -15.61
C SER A 340 -8.21 27.10 -16.50
N LEU A 341 -6.90 27.37 -16.38
CA LEU A 341 -6.21 28.30 -17.27
C LEU A 341 -6.06 27.64 -18.65
N PRO A 342 -6.14 28.41 -19.75
CA PRO A 342 -5.99 27.85 -21.08
C PRO A 342 -4.67 27.07 -21.19
N PRO A 343 -4.70 25.83 -21.72
CA PRO A 343 -3.54 24.97 -21.77
C PRO A 343 -2.42 25.62 -22.59
N THR A 344 -1.25 25.73 -21.98
CA THR A 344 -0.05 26.30 -22.64
C THR A 344 0.57 25.34 -23.66
N THR A 345 0.05 24.11 -23.74
CA THR A 345 0.50 23.04 -24.63
C THR A 345 -0.54 22.84 -25.73
N GLN A 346 -0.25 23.32 -26.95
CA GLN A 346 -1.04 22.94 -28.10
C GLN A 346 -0.79 21.45 -28.42
N PRO A 347 -1.83 20.67 -28.79
CA PRO A 347 -1.66 19.26 -29.17
C PRO A 347 -0.80 19.13 -30.43
N LEU A 348 0.07 18.11 -30.45
CA LEU A 348 1.09 17.88 -31.47
C LEU A 348 0.56 17.89 -32.93
N GLY A 349 -0.70 17.49 -33.13
CA GLY A 349 -1.37 17.50 -34.44
C GLY A 349 -1.64 18.90 -35.01
N LEU A 350 -1.71 19.93 -34.16
CA LEU A 350 -1.85 21.33 -34.58
C LEU A 350 -0.49 22.00 -34.87
N LEU A 351 0.59 21.46 -34.28
CA LEU A 351 1.96 21.96 -34.42
C LEU A 351 2.59 21.59 -35.77
N MET A 352 2.10 20.53 -36.41
CA MET A 352 2.58 20.06 -37.72
C MET A 352 2.03 20.87 -38.90
N ALA A 353 0.98 21.68 -38.68
CA ALA A 353 0.42 22.59 -39.69
C ALA A 353 1.20 23.92 -39.78
N SER A 354 2.03 24.23 -38.78
CA SER A 354 2.83 25.45 -38.68
C SER A 354 4.32 25.12 -38.63
N GLY A 355 4.90 24.85 -39.81
CA GLY A 355 6.34 24.74 -40.12
C GLY A 355 7.33 24.75 -38.95
N GLY A 356 7.92 23.59 -38.66
CA GLY A 356 8.79 23.38 -37.51
C GLY A 356 10.13 24.11 -37.51
N ALA A 357 10.67 24.33 -36.29
CA ALA A 357 12.10 24.34 -35.92
C ALA A 357 12.34 24.42 -34.38
N SER A 358 11.43 23.92 -33.53
CA SER A 358 11.60 23.94 -32.06
C SER A 358 10.96 22.73 -31.37
N SER A 359 11.58 21.56 -31.52
CA SER A 359 11.14 20.29 -30.97
C SER A 359 11.45 20.13 -29.47
N GLN A 360 10.84 20.95 -28.62
CA GLN A 360 10.66 20.63 -27.20
C GLN A 360 9.19 20.85 -26.80
N PRO A 361 8.60 19.95 -25.98
CA PRO A 361 7.28 20.19 -25.43
C PRO A 361 7.31 21.49 -24.59
N PRO A 362 6.41 22.45 -24.83
CA PRO A 362 6.42 23.72 -24.13
C PRO A 362 6.12 23.51 -22.64
N THR A 363 7.16 23.65 -21.81
CA THR A 363 7.08 23.81 -20.36
C THR A 363 6.47 25.19 -20.03
N PRO A 364 5.67 25.36 -18.97
CA PRO A 364 5.22 26.68 -18.54
C PRO A 364 6.45 27.57 -18.31
N GLY A 365 6.54 28.59 -19.16
CA GLY A 365 7.77 29.25 -19.59
C GLY A 365 7.76 29.55 -21.10
N ASN A 366 6.89 28.90 -21.89
CA ASN A 366 6.63 29.22 -23.30
C ASN A 366 5.13 29.43 -23.57
N THR A 367 4.51 30.42 -22.94
CA THR A 367 3.26 31.02 -23.42
C THR A 367 3.58 32.16 -24.40
N PRO A 368 2.74 32.46 -25.41
CA PRO A 368 3.00 33.49 -26.41
C PRO A 368 2.87 34.93 -25.85
N LEU A 369 3.10 35.13 -24.55
CA LEU A 369 2.97 36.43 -23.87
C LEU A 369 4.20 36.91 -23.10
N SER A 370 5.27 36.12 -22.92
CA SER A 370 6.58 36.68 -22.57
C SER A 370 7.67 35.60 -22.59
N ALA A 371 8.88 35.98 -22.98
CA ALA A 371 10.11 35.24 -22.79
C ALA A 371 10.59 35.19 -21.31
N ASP A 372 9.67 35.25 -20.34
CA ASP A 372 9.97 35.57 -18.95
C ASP A 372 9.99 34.37 -18.00
N LEU A 373 11.10 34.28 -17.28
CA LEU A 373 11.36 33.43 -16.11
C LEU A 373 10.27 33.56 -15.02
N VAL A 374 10.20 32.57 -14.13
CA VAL A 374 9.18 32.51 -13.04
C VAL A 374 9.33 33.72 -12.13
N ARG A 375 8.29 34.55 -12.01
CA ARG A 375 8.32 35.74 -11.17
C ARG A 375 8.41 35.36 -9.69
N VAL A 376 9.32 36.00 -8.96
CA VAL A 376 9.47 35.80 -7.52
C VAL A 376 8.89 37.02 -6.82
N SER A 377 7.92 36.79 -5.92
CA SER A 377 7.40 37.83 -5.05
C SER A 377 8.16 37.79 -3.73
N MET A 378 8.80 38.90 -3.35
CA MET A 378 9.44 39.04 -2.05
C MET A 378 8.61 40.00 -1.21
N THR A 379 8.01 39.48 -0.15
CA THR A 379 7.25 40.27 0.84
C THR A 379 8.16 40.67 2.00
N ARG A 380 7.65 41.54 2.89
CA ARG A 380 8.36 41.97 4.11
C ARG A 380 8.75 40.82 5.04
N ASP A 381 8.09 39.68 4.91
CA ASP A 381 8.34 38.48 5.71
C ASP A 381 9.40 37.55 5.08
N THR A 382 9.98 37.95 3.95
CA THR A 382 11.01 37.16 3.26
C THR A 382 12.33 37.28 4.00
N ALA A 383 12.80 36.17 4.59
CA ALA A 383 14.14 36.08 5.16
C ALA A 383 15.15 35.75 4.06
N VAL A 384 16.16 36.62 3.87
CA VAL A 384 17.25 36.41 2.92
C VAL A 384 18.56 36.29 3.68
N VAL A 385 19.36 35.26 3.38
CA VAL A 385 20.72 35.12 3.90
C VAL A 385 21.67 35.12 2.71
N LEU A 386 22.56 36.10 2.65
CA LEU A 386 23.59 36.23 1.63
C LEU A 386 24.96 36.08 2.29
N ASP A 387 25.76 35.10 1.86
CA ASP A 387 27.11 34.83 2.38
C ASP A 387 27.16 34.75 3.92
N GLY A 388 26.15 34.12 4.53
CA GLY A 388 26.02 33.97 5.98
C GLY A 388 25.50 35.20 6.72
N THR A 389 25.14 36.27 6.01
CA THR A 389 24.59 37.51 6.57
C THR A 389 23.10 37.63 6.28
N CYS A 390 22.26 37.78 7.31
CA CYS A 390 20.83 38.01 7.15
C CYS A 390 20.57 39.43 6.61
N LEU A 391 19.84 39.53 5.50
CA LEU A 391 19.39 40.77 4.88
C LEU A 391 17.91 41.00 5.20
N VAL A 392 17.56 42.23 5.57
CA VAL A 392 16.17 42.67 5.74
C VAL A 392 15.69 43.23 4.41
N VAL A 393 14.75 42.55 3.76
CA VAL A 393 14.16 42.99 2.49
C VAL A 393 13.06 44.01 2.78
N GLY A 394 13.31 45.29 2.44
CA GLY A 394 12.30 46.36 2.54
C GLY A 394 12.67 47.59 3.38
N GLY A 395 13.95 47.90 3.57
CA GLY A 395 14.36 49.21 4.07
C GLY A 395 14.32 50.25 2.94
N GLU A 396 13.47 51.27 3.06
CA GLU A 396 13.54 52.48 2.26
C GLU A 396 14.97 53.02 2.32
N THR A 397 15.64 53.19 1.17
CA THR A 397 16.86 53.98 1.08
C THR A 397 16.49 55.45 1.25
N GLY A 398 16.25 55.84 2.50
CA GLY A 398 16.40 57.22 2.93
C GLY A 398 17.88 57.56 2.85
N GLY A 399 18.28 58.22 1.77
CA GLY A 399 19.57 58.87 1.72
C GLY A 399 19.59 59.95 2.79
N ASP A 400 20.52 59.84 3.72
CA ASP A 400 21.12 60.99 4.39
C ASP A 400 22.57 60.65 4.72
N ASP A 401 23.42 61.35 3.99
CA ASP A 401 24.83 61.53 4.21
C ASP A 401 24.98 62.40 5.47
N GLU A 402 25.34 61.84 6.63
CA GLU A 402 26.07 62.60 7.65
C GLU A 402 26.77 61.72 8.68
N GLY A 403 28.06 62.00 8.87
CA GLY A 403 28.97 61.26 9.73
C GLY A 403 28.61 61.31 11.21
N GLY A 404 28.83 60.19 11.89
CA GLY A 404 28.65 60.11 13.34
C GLY A 404 29.29 58.88 13.96
N SER A 405 30.58 58.98 14.27
CA SER A 405 31.25 58.05 15.21
C SER A 405 30.43 57.91 16.50
N ARG A 406 30.13 56.66 16.94
CA ARG A 406 30.16 56.25 18.36
C ARG A 406 29.87 54.76 18.60
N LYS A 407 30.97 54.05 18.88
CA LYS A 407 31.19 53.20 20.08
C LYS A 407 30.20 52.07 20.38
N ARG A 408 30.66 50.85 20.05
CA ARG A 408 30.32 49.55 20.68
C ARG A 408 29.96 49.70 22.17
N ARG A 409 28.81 49.16 22.59
CA ARG A 409 28.58 48.73 23.97
C ARG A 409 28.02 47.31 24.02
N ARG A 410 28.91 46.39 24.36
CA ARG A 410 28.68 45.02 24.81
C ARG A 410 27.76 45.02 26.02
N VAL A 411 26.72 44.19 26.01
CA VAL A 411 26.06 43.71 27.24
C VAL A 411 25.98 42.19 27.16
N THR A 412 26.89 41.55 27.87
CA THR A 412 26.82 40.16 28.30
C THR A 412 26.06 40.09 29.63
N ARG A 413 25.04 39.23 29.72
CA ARG A 413 24.51 38.60 30.94
C ARG A 413 23.62 37.45 30.45
N GLY A 414 23.87 36.17 30.70
CA GLY A 414 24.38 35.57 31.92
C GLY A 414 23.24 35.44 32.91
N GLY A 415 22.45 34.36 32.82
CA GLY A 415 21.28 34.12 33.66
C GLY A 415 20.85 32.65 33.64
N ARG A 416 21.48 31.88 34.52
CA ARG A 416 21.23 30.47 34.85
C ARG A 416 20.08 30.41 35.86
N PHE A 417 19.03 29.61 35.63
CA PHE A 417 18.11 29.00 36.62
C PHE A 417 17.33 27.92 35.86
N GLY A 418 17.20 26.65 36.23
CA GLY A 418 17.51 25.96 37.49
C GLY A 418 16.24 25.59 38.25
N SER A 419 15.56 24.52 37.81
CA SER A 419 14.87 23.50 38.64
C SER A 419 14.32 22.41 37.73
#